data_AF-A0A2E5CAG1-F1
#
_entry.id   AF-A0A2E5CAG1-F1
#
_cell.length_a   1.000
_cell.length_b   1.000
_cell.length_c   1.000
_cell.angle_alpha   90.00
_cell.angle_beta   90.00
_cell.angle_gamma   90.00
#
_symmetry.space_group_name_H-M   'P 1'
#
loop_
_entity.id
_entity.type
_entity.pdbx_description
1 polymer ?
#
loop_
_entity_poly.entity_id
_entity_poly.type
_entity_poly.pdbx_seq_one_letter_code
_entity_poly.pdbx_strand_id
1 'polypeptide(L)'
;MEYTNLVIKALRKYHGYQQASFCKFLNIQQGTLSKIESGLLSINATVWIDICMKFKINPEAIITGRIEQVEDLPLKLRNELVGNMKVKKRYTRNMGSTVRTVYPLINFLRNQIGMEKTNEMLKYLGAPPEYFVIQNLPISILFIQDLVAEISKLGLIDQNNITKLLDYNDAPEVHKFPISNILVNDHAEQNFKRFVKTIKDSYEINTNYNFVGEAQNFIEARDNKHMSEIDISSEFELFRALYNEAHFNLLAPMLHSDAKFRAVKTEGGWNLSVA
;
A
#
# COMPACT_ATOMS: atom_id res chain seq x y z
N MET A 1 -14.18 14.06 -4.04
CA MET A 1 -13.16 13.64 -5.02
C MET A 1 -13.68 12.36 -5.65
N GLU A 2 -13.96 12.35 -6.96
CA GLU A 2 -14.62 11.19 -7.61
C GLU A 2 -13.55 10.18 -8.05
N TYR A 3 -13.32 9.13 -7.25
CA TYR A 3 -12.30 8.10 -7.52
C TYR A 3 -12.74 7.07 -8.57
N THR A 4 -14.00 7.13 -8.99
CA THR A 4 -14.64 6.22 -9.96
C THR A 4 -13.78 5.97 -11.18
N ASN A 5 -13.27 7.05 -11.79
CA ASN A 5 -12.48 6.96 -13.01
C ASN A 5 -11.19 6.15 -12.81
N LEU A 6 -10.49 6.34 -11.70
CA LEU A 6 -9.26 5.62 -11.36
C LEU A 6 -9.55 4.14 -11.09
N VAL A 7 -10.61 3.83 -10.35
CA VAL A 7 -10.98 2.44 -10.00
C VAL A 7 -11.32 1.63 -11.25
N ILE A 8 -12.16 2.18 -12.12
CA ILE A 8 -12.55 1.52 -13.36
C ILE A 8 -11.35 1.30 -14.27
N LYS A 9 -10.49 2.32 -14.40
CA LYS A 9 -9.29 2.26 -15.24
C LYS A 9 -8.24 1.30 -14.68
N ALA A 10 -8.10 1.21 -13.35
CA ALA A 10 -7.22 0.26 -12.67
C ALA A 10 -7.63 -1.18 -12.96
N LEU A 11 -8.92 -1.53 -12.77
CA LEU A 11 -9.45 -2.86 -13.08
C LEU A 11 -9.21 -3.24 -14.54
N ARG A 12 -9.56 -2.33 -15.46
CA ARG A 12 -9.40 -2.58 -16.90
C ARG A 12 -7.94 -2.86 -17.24
N LYS A 13 -7.02 -2.01 -16.76
CA LYS A 13 -5.58 -2.15 -17.03
C LYS A 13 -4.99 -3.38 -16.37
N TYR A 14 -5.42 -3.72 -15.14
CA TYR A 14 -4.99 -4.93 -14.44
C TYR A 14 -5.31 -6.19 -15.25
N HIS A 15 -6.55 -6.32 -15.73
CA HIS A 15 -6.96 -7.45 -16.56
C HIS A 15 -6.53 -7.36 -18.04
N GLY A 16 -5.78 -6.31 -18.42
CA GLY A 16 -5.24 -6.18 -19.79
C GLY A 16 -6.28 -5.88 -20.87
N TYR A 17 -7.49 -5.46 -20.47
CA TYR A 17 -8.54 -5.17 -21.44
C TYR A 17 -8.26 -3.86 -22.18
N GLN A 18 -8.38 -3.92 -23.51
CA GLN A 18 -8.55 -2.71 -24.32
C GLN A 18 -9.92 -2.09 -24.04
N GLN A 19 -10.07 -0.77 -24.24
CA GLN A 19 -11.35 -0.09 -23.99
C GLN A 19 -12.51 -0.73 -24.74
N ALA A 20 -12.34 -1.04 -26.03
CA ALA A 20 -13.38 -1.69 -26.84
C ALA A 20 -13.82 -3.05 -26.27
N SER A 21 -12.88 -3.88 -25.83
CA SER A 21 -13.16 -5.19 -25.23
C SER A 21 -13.85 -5.05 -23.87
N PHE A 22 -13.41 -4.10 -23.04
CA PHE A 22 -14.02 -3.83 -21.74
C PHE A 22 -15.45 -3.28 -21.88
N CYS A 23 -15.70 -2.47 -22.90
CA CYS A 23 -17.04 -1.96 -23.21
C CYS A 23 -18.03 -3.07 -23.57
N LYS A 24 -17.59 -4.02 -24.41
CA LYS A 24 -18.38 -5.21 -24.74
C LYS A 24 -18.68 -6.04 -23.49
N PHE A 25 -17.68 -6.18 -22.62
CA PHE A 25 -17.82 -6.91 -21.36
C PHE A 25 -18.82 -6.27 -20.38
N LEU A 26 -18.88 -4.93 -20.37
CA LEU A 26 -19.79 -4.15 -19.52
C LEU A 26 -21.11 -3.78 -20.19
N ASN A 27 -21.31 -4.15 -21.47
CA ASN A 27 -22.45 -3.76 -22.29
C ASN A 27 -22.69 -2.22 -22.33
N ILE A 28 -21.61 -1.44 -22.47
CA ILE A 28 -21.67 0.02 -22.62
C ILE A 28 -20.97 0.46 -23.91
N GLN A 29 -21.26 1.68 -24.37
CA GLN A 29 -20.58 2.26 -25.52
C GLN A 29 -19.15 2.71 -25.16
N GLN A 30 -18.22 2.63 -26.14
CA GLN A 30 -16.83 3.08 -25.95
C GLN A 30 -16.72 4.56 -25.56
N GLY A 31 -17.55 5.42 -26.15
CA GLY A 31 -17.60 6.84 -25.79
C GLY A 31 -17.98 7.05 -24.32
N THR A 32 -18.88 6.23 -23.78
CA THR A 32 -19.29 6.23 -22.37
C THR A 32 -18.12 5.84 -21.47
N LEU A 33 -17.43 4.73 -21.77
CA LEU A 33 -16.27 4.31 -20.98
C LEU A 33 -15.16 5.38 -21.01
N SER A 34 -14.89 5.98 -22.17
CA SER A 34 -13.88 7.04 -22.30
C SER A 34 -14.19 8.25 -21.42
N LYS A 35 -15.47 8.67 -21.36
CA LYS A 35 -15.92 9.75 -20.46
C LYS A 35 -15.83 9.34 -18.98
N ILE A 36 -16.14 8.09 -18.64
CA ILE A 36 -15.97 7.57 -17.27
C ILE A 36 -14.49 7.59 -16.86
N GLU A 37 -13.60 7.05 -17.68
CA GLU A 37 -12.16 6.99 -17.35
C GLU A 37 -11.46 8.35 -17.32
N SER A 38 -12.06 9.37 -17.93
CA SER A 38 -11.60 10.77 -17.86
C SER A 38 -12.24 11.58 -16.73
N GLY A 39 -13.18 11.00 -15.99
CA GLY A 39 -13.93 11.71 -14.93
C GLY A 39 -14.96 12.71 -15.47
N LEU A 40 -15.34 12.59 -16.74
CA LEU A 40 -16.37 13.43 -17.39
C LEU A 40 -17.79 12.85 -17.24
N LEU A 41 -17.91 11.61 -16.78
CA LEU A 41 -19.18 10.93 -16.61
C LEU A 41 -19.10 9.95 -15.43
N SER A 42 -20.08 9.99 -14.53
CA SER A 42 -20.20 9.01 -13.46
C SER A 42 -20.70 7.66 -13.99
N ILE A 43 -20.29 6.58 -13.35
CA ILE A 43 -20.76 5.23 -13.70
C ILE A 43 -22.19 5.01 -13.18
N ASN A 44 -22.99 4.28 -13.95
CA ASN A 44 -24.31 3.84 -13.52
C ASN A 44 -24.19 2.76 -12.42
N ALA A 45 -25.06 2.80 -11.41
CA ALA A 45 -25.04 1.87 -10.28
C ALA A 45 -25.18 0.39 -10.69
N THR A 46 -26.03 0.07 -11.66
CA THR A 46 -26.20 -1.30 -12.18
C THR A 46 -24.89 -1.81 -12.80
N VAL A 47 -24.24 -0.99 -13.62
CA VAL A 47 -22.95 -1.33 -14.22
C VAL A 47 -21.87 -1.50 -13.15
N TRP A 48 -21.88 -0.68 -12.10
CA TRP A 48 -20.95 -0.83 -10.98
C TRP A 48 -21.17 -2.13 -10.21
N ILE A 49 -22.42 -2.49 -9.92
CA ILE A 49 -22.77 -3.76 -9.27
C ILE A 49 -22.30 -4.96 -10.10
N ASP A 50 -22.49 -4.91 -11.43
CA ASP A 50 -22.02 -5.97 -12.34
C ASP A 50 -20.49 -6.11 -12.30
N ILE A 51 -19.75 -5.00 -12.27
CA ILE A 51 -18.30 -4.99 -12.10
C ILE A 51 -17.91 -5.64 -10.78
N CYS A 52 -18.57 -5.26 -9.69
CA CYS A 52 -18.29 -5.79 -8.35
C CYS A 52 -18.48 -7.30 -8.29
N MET A 53 -19.60 -7.81 -8.82
CA MET A 53 -19.89 -9.25 -8.85
C MET A 53 -18.88 -10.02 -9.72
N LYS A 54 -18.55 -9.49 -10.90
CA LYS A 54 -17.66 -10.17 -11.85
C LYS A 54 -16.21 -10.23 -11.38
N PHE A 55 -15.69 -9.12 -10.86
CA PHE A 55 -14.31 -9.03 -10.38
C PHE A 55 -14.16 -9.37 -8.89
N LYS A 56 -15.27 -9.68 -8.21
CA LYS A 56 -15.32 -9.99 -6.77
C LYS A 56 -14.67 -8.90 -5.91
N ILE A 57 -14.94 -7.64 -6.24
CA ILE A 57 -14.41 -6.48 -5.50
C ILE A 57 -15.46 -5.88 -4.58
N ASN A 58 -15.02 -5.25 -3.49
CA ASN A 58 -15.90 -4.54 -2.57
C ASN A 58 -16.54 -3.31 -3.27
N PRO A 59 -17.88 -3.15 -3.26
CA PRO A 59 -18.56 -1.98 -3.82
C PRO A 59 -18.10 -0.63 -3.24
N GLU A 60 -17.56 -0.60 -2.03
CA GLU A 60 -16.99 0.61 -1.41
C GLU A 60 -15.76 1.15 -2.14
N ALA A 61 -15.14 0.37 -3.03
CA ALA A 61 -13.96 0.77 -3.78
C ALA A 61 -14.13 2.08 -4.55
N ILE A 62 -15.34 2.35 -5.04
CA ILE A 62 -15.66 3.60 -5.77
C ILE A 62 -15.65 4.83 -4.85
N ILE A 63 -15.95 4.64 -3.56
CA ILE A 63 -15.96 5.69 -2.53
C ILE A 63 -14.55 5.91 -1.99
N THR A 64 -13.87 4.80 -1.65
CA THR A 64 -12.54 4.85 -1.04
C THR A 64 -11.43 5.12 -2.05
N GLY A 65 -11.70 4.87 -3.34
CA GLY A 65 -10.69 4.89 -4.40
C GLY A 65 -9.68 3.74 -4.32
N ARG A 66 -10.03 2.67 -3.58
CA ARG A 66 -9.14 1.55 -3.28
C ARG A 66 -9.82 0.22 -3.56
N ILE A 67 -9.09 -0.67 -4.19
CA ILE A 67 -9.48 -2.08 -4.34
C ILE A 67 -8.59 -2.87 -3.39
N GLU A 68 -9.15 -3.32 -2.27
CA GLU A 68 -8.37 -3.99 -1.22
C GLU A 68 -7.71 -5.28 -1.71
N GLN A 69 -8.39 -6.00 -2.59
CA GLN A 69 -7.91 -7.25 -3.13
C GLN A 69 -8.48 -7.48 -4.53
N VAL A 70 -7.61 -7.77 -5.49
CA VAL A 70 -7.96 -8.47 -6.74
C VAL A 70 -7.32 -9.85 -6.69
N GLU A 71 -8.12 -10.88 -6.95
CA GLU A 71 -7.68 -12.29 -6.94
C GLU A 71 -7.01 -12.70 -5.60
N ASP A 72 -6.70 -13.99 -5.45
CA ASP A 72 -5.88 -14.44 -4.32
C ASP A 72 -4.42 -14.53 -4.78
N LEU A 73 -3.69 -13.44 -4.59
CA LEU A 73 -2.31 -13.30 -5.06
C LEU A 73 -1.33 -13.72 -3.97
N PRO A 74 -0.52 -14.78 -4.16
CA PRO A 74 0.51 -15.13 -3.21
C PRO A 74 1.61 -14.06 -3.22
N LEU A 75 2.05 -13.59 -2.05
CA LEU A 75 3.13 -12.58 -1.95
C LEU A 75 4.52 -13.05 -2.44
N LYS A 76 4.69 -14.32 -2.81
CA LYS A 76 6.00 -14.89 -3.21
C LYS A 76 6.47 -14.47 -4.62
N LEU A 77 6.07 -13.30 -5.10
CA LEU A 77 6.30 -12.86 -6.47
C LEU A 77 7.55 -11.99 -6.52
N ARG A 78 8.73 -12.61 -6.37
CA ARG A 78 10.01 -11.88 -6.37
C ARG A 78 10.30 -11.17 -7.69
N ASN A 79 9.84 -11.73 -8.81
CA ASN A 79 10.20 -11.29 -10.17
C ASN A 79 9.02 -11.35 -11.17
N GLU A 80 7.78 -11.47 -10.69
CA GLU A 80 6.62 -11.66 -11.55
C GLU A 80 5.69 -10.46 -11.46
N LEU A 81 5.45 -9.82 -12.60
CA LEU A 81 4.40 -8.82 -12.71
C LEU A 81 3.05 -9.52 -12.62
N VAL A 82 2.19 -9.00 -11.75
CA VAL A 82 0.81 -9.47 -11.63
C VAL A 82 -0.08 -8.60 -12.49
N GLY A 83 -0.94 -9.25 -13.26
CA GLY A 83 -1.82 -8.60 -14.21
C GLY A 83 -1.02 -7.94 -15.34
N ASN A 84 -1.62 -6.94 -15.97
CA ASN A 84 -1.10 -6.33 -17.20
C ASN A 84 -0.67 -4.87 -17.00
N MET A 85 -0.60 -4.41 -15.74
CA MET A 85 -0.15 -3.05 -15.46
C MET A 85 1.36 -2.94 -15.63
N LYS A 86 1.77 -1.93 -16.39
CA LYS A 86 3.18 -1.70 -16.73
C LYS A 86 3.79 -0.72 -15.74
N VAL A 87 4.85 -1.16 -15.07
CA VAL A 87 5.77 -0.30 -14.32
C VAL A 87 7.16 -0.36 -14.95
N LYS A 88 8.04 0.60 -14.61
CA LYS A 88 9.43 0.62 -15.08
C LYS A 88 10.15 -0.69 -14.72
N LYS A 89 10.95 -1.23 -15.64
CA LYS A 89 11.65 -2.52 -15.51
C LYS A 89 12.44 -2.68 -14.20
N ARG A 90 12.99 -1.59 -13.66
CA ARG A 90 13.73 -1.63 -12.38
C ARG A 90 12.85 -1.99 -11.17
N TYR A 91 11.53 -1.74 -11.24
CA TYR A 91 10.57 -2.06 -10.18
C TYR A 91 9.87 -3.41 -10.39
N THR A 92 10.22 -4.16 -11.43
CA THR A 92 9.64 -5.50 -11.67
C THR A 92 10.45 -6.60 -10.98
N ARG A 93 11.39 -6.23 -10.11
CA ARG A 93 12.25 -7.12 -9.33
C ARG A 93 12.14 -6.76 -7.87
N ASN A 94 12.38 -7.74 -7.01
CA ASN A 94 12.34 -7.57 -5.55
C ASN A 94 11.00 -6.96 -5.10
N MET A 95 9.91 -7.43 -5.70
CA MET A 95 8.55 -7.01 -5.35
C MET A 95 8.12 -7.70 -4.06
N GLY A 96 8.77 -7.33 -2.96
CA GLY A 96 8.50 -7.91 -1.66
C GLY A 96 7.47 -7.17 -0.82
N SER A 97 7.04 -5.98 -1.22
CA SER A 97 5.98 -5.24 -0.51
C SER A 97 4.69 -5.28 -1.30
N THR A 98 3.59 -4.75 -0.77
CA THR A 98 2.38 -4.45 -1.55
C THR A 98 2.12 -2.95 -1.65
N VAL A 99 1.23 -2.56 -2.58
CA VAL A 99 0.74 -1.18 -2.71
C VAL A 99 0.22 -0.64 -1.37
N ARG A 100 -0.37 -1.49 -0.53
CA ARG A 100 -0.85 -1.13 0.80
C ARG A 100 0.25 -0.50 1.68
N THR A 101 1.49 -0.96 1.55
CA THR A 101 2.65 -0.44 2.31
C THR A 101 3.04 0.97 1.87
N VAL A 102 2.89 1.31 0.59
CA VAL A 102 3.26 2.63 0.04
C VAL A 102 2.08 3.62 0.05
N TYR A 103 0.84 3.12 0.20
CA TYR A 103 -0.36 3.95 0.14
C TYR A 103 -0.32 5.17 1.09
N PRO A 104 0.16 5.05 2.34
CA PRO A 104 0.36 6.19 3.23
C PRO A 104 1.19 7.34 2.65
N LEU A 105 2.24 7.02 1.88
CA LEU A 105 3.10 7.99 1.22
C LEU A 105 2.40 8.69 0.06
N ILE A 106 1.58 7.94 -0.68
CA ILE A 106 0.82 8.47 -1.81
C ILE A 106 -0.28 9.39 -1.31
N ASN A 107 -0.95 9.01 -0.23
CA ASN A 107 -1.99 9.83 0.38
C ASN A 107 -1.39 11.11 0.99
N PHE A 108 -0.24 11.01 1.65
CA PHE A 108 0.53 12.18 2.08
C PHE A 108 0.82 13.13 0.91
N LEU A 109 1.37 12.63 -0.19
CA LEU A 109 1.63 13.44 -1.39
C LEU A 109 0.37 14.10 -1.95
N ARG A 110 -0.75 13.37 -2.03
CA ARG A 110 -2.02 13.93 -2.50
C ARG A 110 -2.49 15.10 -1.65
N ASN A 111 -2.29 15.04 -0.34
CA ASN A 111 -2.62 16.13 0.58
C ASN A 111 -1.64 17.31 0.49
N GLN A 112 -0.34 17.04 0.32
CA GLN A 112 0.69 18.10 0.28
C GLN A 112 0.74 18.86 -1.04
N ILE A 113 0.71 18.13 -2.17
CA ILE A 113 0.96 18.72 -3.50
C ILE A 113 -0.22 18.56 -4.45
N GLY A 114 -1.32 17.95 -4.01
CA GLY A 114 -2.51 17.71 -4.82
C GLY A 114 -2.42 16.43 -5.65
N MET A 115 -3.58 15.98 -6.11
CA MET A 115 -3.73 14.72 -6.85
C MET A 115 -3.03 14.75 -8.22
N GLU A 116 -3.08 15.87 -8.94
CA GLU A 116 -2.48 15.99 -10.27
C GLU A 116 -0.95 15.88 -10.22
N LYS A 117 -0.30 16.69 -9.37
CA LYS A 117 1.16 16.64 -9.20
C LYS A 117 1.64 15.30 -8.65
N THR A 118 0.89 14.70 -7.73
CA THR A 118 1.17 13.33 -7.28
C THR A 118 1.12 12.35 -8.45
N ASN A 119 0.09 12.43 -9.30
CA ASN A 119 -0.03 11.56 -10.46
C ASN A 119 1.10 11.77 -11.48
N GLU A 120 1.56 12.99 -11.67
CA GLU A 120 2.72 13.32 -12.52
C GLU A 120 4.01 12.71 -11.96
N MET A 121 4.25 12.84 -10.66
CA MET A 121 5.41 12.24 -9.98
C MET A 121 5.41 10.72 -10.10
N LEU A 122 4.28 10.05 -9.85
CA LEU A 122 4.18 8.60 -9.98
C LEU A 122 4.51 8.14 -11.42
N LYS A 123 3.98 8.85 -12.42
CA LYS A 123 4.30 8.60 -13.83
C LYS A 123 5.77 8.85 -14.14
N TYR A 124 6.37 9.92 -13.60
CA TYR A 124 7.79 10.24 -13.75
C TYR A 124 8.68 9.13 -13.19
N LEU A 125 8.34 8.61 -12.01
CA LEU A 125 9.01 7.44 -11.43
C LEU A 125 8.84 6.20 -12.33
N GLY A 126 7.76 6.13 -13.10
CA GLY A 126 7.47 5.06 -14.06
C GLY A 126 6.44 4.07 -13.55
N ALA A 127 5.55 4.50 -12.67
CA ALA A 127 4.41 3.73 -12.19
C ALA A 127 3.10 4.50 -12.44
N PRO A 128 2.13 3.95 -13.19
CA PRO A 128 0.89 4.64 -13.47
C PRO A 128 0.06 4.82 -12.18
N PRO A 129 -0.66 5.94 -11.98
CA PRO A 129 -1.47 6.18 -10.78
C PRO A 129 -2.50 5.08 -10.49
N GLU A 130 -3.01 4.46 -11.56
CA GLU A 130 -3.97 3.36 -11.46
C GLU A 130 -3.39 2.10 -10.81
N TYR A 131 -2.06 1.96 -10.80
CA TYR A 131 -1.36 0.87 -10.10
C TYR A 131 -1.66 0.88 -8.60
N PHE A 132 -1.71 2.09 -8.02
CA PHE A 132 -1.82 2.30 -6.58
C PHE A 132 -3.25 2.26 -6.05
N VAL A 133 -4.22 1.98 -6.92
CA VAL A 133 -5.60 1.74 -6.54
C VAL A 133 -5.76 0.35 -5.94
N ILE A 134 -5.04 -0.64 -6.47
CA ILE A 134 -5.17 -2.05 -6.07
C ILE A 134 -4.15 -2.37 -4.97
N GLN A 135 -4.64 -2.55 -3.74
CA GLN A 135 -3.81 -2.55 -2.53
C GLN A 135 -2.95 -3.81 -2.37
N ASN A 136 -3.41 -4.96 -2.86
CA ASN A 136 -2.69 -6.23 -2.77
C ASN A 136 -1.68 -6.46 -3.91
N LEU A 137 -1.46 -5.48 -4.80
CA LEU A 137 -0.45 -5.65 -5.85
C LEU A 137 0.96 -5.59 -5.28
N PRO A 138 1.87 -6.46 -5.74
CA PRO A 138 3.27 -6.41 -5.35
C PRO A 138 3.90 -5.06 -5.72
N ILE A 139 4.84 -4.57 -4.92
CA ILE A 139 5.61 -3.38 -5.23
C ILE A 139 7.06 -3.57 -4.80
N SER A 140 7.97 -3.06 -5.63
CA SER A 140 9.40 -3.13 -5.37
C SER A 140 9.82 -2.17 -4.28
N ILE A 141 10.67 -2.62 -3.38
CA ILE A 141 11.31 -1.75 -2.38
C ILE A 141 12.08 -0.60 -3.04
N LEU A 142 12.62 -0.82 -4.24
CA LEU A 142 13.31 0.22 -5.03
C LEU A 142 12.37 1.35 -5.45
N PHE A 143 11.08 1.06 -5.68
CA PHE A 143 10.10 2.12 -5.94
C PHE A 143 9.85 2.95 -4.69
N ILE A 144 9.73 2.29 -3.53
CA ILE A 144 9.50 2.98 -2.26
C ILE A 144 10.70 3.89 -1.93
N GLN A 145 11.92 3.40 -2.11
CA GLN A 145 13.15 4.19 -1.94
C GLN A 145 13.18 5.41 -2.87
N ASP A 146 12.94 5.22 -4.17
CA ASP A 146 12.92 6.33 -5.13
C ASP A 146 11.81 7.34 -4.79
N LEU A 147 10.63 6.87 -4.38
CA LEU A 147 9.52 7.75 -3.98
C LEU A 147 9.90 8.59 -2.75
N VAL A 148 10.47 7.97 -1.71
CA VAL A 148 10.93 8.68 -0.51
C VAL A 148 12.00 9.70 -0.87
N ALA A 149 12.94 9.35 -1.75
CA ALA A 149 13.96 10.29 -2.21
C ALA A 149 13.34 11.51 -2.92
N GLU A 150 12.31 11.33 -3.75
CA GLU A 150 11.60 12.45 -4.38
C GLU A 150 10.81 13.30 -3.36
N ILE A 151 10.16 12.68 -2.37
CA ILE A 151 9.46 13.42 -1.30
C ILE A 151 10.45 14.28 -0.50
N SER A 152 11.62 13.72 -0.16
CA SER A 152 12.69 14.44 0.54
C SER A 152 13.27 15.58 -0.30
N LYS A 153 13.47 15.39 -1.61
CA LYS A 153 13.95 16.46 -2.51
C LYS A 153 12.99 17.64 -2.60
N LEU A 154 11.69 17.40 -2.44
CA LEU A 154 10.70 18.46 -2.35
C LEU A 154 10.70 19.20 -0.99
N GLY A 155 11.51 18.74 -0.02
CA GLY A 155 11.54 19.29 1.33
C GLY A 155 10.28 18.98 2.14
N LEU A 156 9.48 18.00 1.72
CA LEU A 156 8.24 17.62 2.40
C LEU A 156 8.51 16.75 3.63
N ILE A 157 9.59 15.97 3.60
CA ILE A 157 10.04 15.16 4.73
C ILE A 157 11.55 15.26 4.95
N ASP A 158 11.96 15.06 6.20
CA ASP A 158 13.31 14.88 6.69
C ASP A 158 13.32 13.93 7.90
N GLN A 159 14.49 13.69 8.50
CA GLN A 159 14.63 12.81 9.67
C GLN A 159 13.88 13.31 10.91
N ASN A 160 13.64 14.62 11.01
CA ASN A 160 13.00 15.25 12.17
C ASN A 160 11.48 15.28 12.06
N ASN A 161 10.93 15.13 10.85
CA ASN A 161 9.51 15.33 10.59
C ASN A 161 8.84 14.16 9.84
N ILE A 162 9.54 13.04 9.67
CA ILE A 162 9.04 11.83 8.99
C ILE A 162 7.69 11.34 9.54
N THR A 163 7.43 11.56 10.84
CA THR A 163 6.16 11.20 11.47
C THR A 163 4.96 11.94 10.87
N LYS A 164 5.19 13.13 10.27
CA LYS A 164 4.15 13.87 9.53
C LYS A 164 3.55 13.09 8.38
N LEU A 165 4.25 12.07 7.84
CA LEU A 165 3.69 11.19 6.82
C LEU A 165 2.44 10.46 7.30
N LEU A 166 2.36 10.18 8.59
CA LEU A 166 1.29 9.42 9.19
C LEU A 166 0.12 10.28 9.64
N ASP A 167 0.33 11.59 9.88
CA ASP A 167 -0.72 12.55 10.25
C ASP A 167 -1.85 12.64 9.23
N TYR A 168 -1.56 12.33 7.97
CA TYR A 168 -2.51 12.41 6.85
C TYR A 168 -3.18 11.08 6.53
N ASN A 169 -2.83 10.04 7.28
CA ASN A 169 -3.49 8.76 7.16
C ASN A 169 -4.39 8.62 8.38
N ASP A 170 -5.70 8.53 8.12
CA ASP A 170 -6.54 7.78 9.02
C ASP A 170 -5.95 6.36 9.02
N ALA A 171 -5.07 6.05 9.99
CA ALA A 171 -4.64 4.70 10.28
C ALA A 171 -5.81 3.70 10.29
N PRO A 172 -7.01 4.10 10.78
CA PRO A 172 -8.23 3.34 10.61
C PRO A 172 -8.53 2.92 9.18
N GLU A 173 -8.27 3.74 8.16
CA GLU A 173 -8.66 3.46 6.78
C GLU A 173 -7.65 2.55 6.05
N VAL A 174 -6.34 2.74 6.23
CA VAL A 174 -5.31 1.91 5.56
C VAL A 174 -5.24 0.49 6.15
N HIS A 175 -5.52 0.38 7.46
CA HIS A 175 -5.51 -0.90 8.16
C HIS A 175 -6.92 -1.42 8.47
N LYS A 176 -7.98 -0.72 8.07
CA LYS A 176 -9.37 -1.11 8.35
C LYS A 176 -9.63 -2.56 8.01
N PHE A 177 -9.28 -2.92 6.79
CA PHE A 177 -9.55 -4.22 6.21
C PHE A 177 -8.82 -5.35 6.96
N PRO A 178 -7.51 -5.25 7.26
CA PRO A 178 -6.85 -6.27 8.06
C PRO A 178 -7.25 -6.22 9.54
N ILE A 179 -7.43 -5.04 10.13
CA ILE A 179 -7.75 -4.88 11.56
C ILE A 179 -9.17 -5.35 11.87
N SER A 180 -10.14 -5.11 10.98
CA SER A 180 -11.52 -5.58 11.16
C SER A 180 -11.62 -7.10 11.31
N ASN A 181 -10.63 -7.83 10.77
CA ASN A 181 -10.53 -9.28 10.88
C ASN A 181 -9.73 -9.75 12.11
N ILE A 182 -9.07 -8.84 12.83
CA ILE A 182 -8.17 -9.14 13.96
C ILE A 182 -8.86 -8.88 15.30
N LEU A 183 -9.64 -7.80 15.41
CA LEU A 183 -10.30 -7.30 16.63
C LEU A 183 -11.47 -8.18 17.07
N VAL A 184 -11.16 -9.42 17.46
CA VAL A 184 -12.15 -10.41 17.93
C VAL A 184 -12.15 -10.49 19.46
N ASN A 185 -11.17 -9.90 20.15
CA ASN A 185 -11.09 -9.88 21.61
C ASN A 185 -10.28 -8.69 22.17
N ASP A 186 -10.46 -8.40 23.47
CA ASP A 186 -9.81 -7.29 24.19
C ASP A 186 -8.35 -7.58 24.59
N HIS A 187 -7.73 -8.63 24.04
CA HIS A 187 -6.37 -9.03 24.41
C HIS A 187 -5.33 -8.45 23.45
N ALA A 188 -4.74 -7.32 23.85
CA ALA A 188 -3.73 -6.58 23.09
C ALA A 188 -2.63 -7.45 22.48
N GLU A 189 -2.03 -8.33 23.29
CA GLU A 189 -0.97 -9.25 22.86
C GLU A 189 -1.42 -10.17 21.72
N GLN A 190 -2.63 -10.74 21.82
CA GLN A 190 -3.17 -11.61 20.79
C GLN A 190 -3.46 -10.83 19.50
N ASN A 191 -3.98 -9.61 19.64
CA ASN A 191 -4.23 -8.72 18.52
C ASN A 191 -2.93 -8.34 17.80
N PHE A 192 -1.87 -7.99 18.53
CA PHE A 192 -0.55 -7.76 17.93
C PHE A 192 0.02 -8.99 17.25
N LYS A 193 -0.06 -10.17 17.89
CA LYS A 193 0.42 -11.42 17.30
C LYS A 193 -0.28 -11.72 15.97
N ARG A 194 -1.61 -11.52 15.90
CA ARG A 194 -2.39 -11.65 14.67
C ARG A 194 -2.01 -10.59 13.65
N PHE A 195 -1.87 -9.34 14.07
CA PHE A 195 -1.50 -8.23 13.18
C PHE A 195 -0.11 -8.42 12.56
N VAL A 196 0.89 -8.81 13.35
CA VAL A 196 2.24 -9.14 12.87
C VAL A 196 2.19 -10.28 11.85
N LYS A 197 1.38 -11.31 12.10
CA LYS A 197 1.14 -12.37 11.12
C LYS A 197 0.50 -11.83 9.84
N THR A 198 -0.51 -10.96 9.94
CA THR A 198 -1.16 -10.34 8.79
C THR A 198 -0.20 -9.45 7.98
N ILE A 199 0.71 -8.71 8.61
CA ILE A 199 1.75 -7.95 7.90
C ILE A 199 2.62 -8.91 7.08
N LYS A 200 3.12 -9.97 7.72
CA LYS A 200 3.97 -10.98 7.09
C LYS A 200 3.29 -11.67 5.91
N ASP A 201 1.99 -11.94 6.03
CA ASP A 201 1.22 -12.72 5.06
C ASP A 201 0.57 -11.84 3.97
N SER A 202 0.43 -10.52 4.17
CA SER A 202 -0.35 -9.66 3.26
C SER A 202 0.25 -8.28 2.91
N TYR A 203 1.32 -7.83 3.57
CA TYR A 203 1.90 -6.49 3.38
C TYR A 203 3.33 -6.52 2.84
N GLU A 204 4.18 -7.34 3.48
CA GLU A 204 5.62 -7.19 3.36
C GLU A 204 6.34 -8.52 3.58
N ILE A 205 7.08 -8.95 2.57
CA ILE A 205 7.99 -10.11 2.56
C ILE A 205 9.44 -9.69 2.41
N ASN A 206 9.79 -8.41 2.32
CA ASN A 206 11.17 -7.95 2.44
C ASN A 206 11.65 -8.03 3.88
N THR A 207 10.73 -8.01 4.84
CA THR A 207 11.02 -8.07 6.27
C THR A 207 10.22 -9.20 6.91
N ASN A 208 10.90 -10.09 7.62
CA ASN A 208 10.28 -11.10 8.46
C ASN A 208 9.97 -10.47 9.83
N TYR A 209 8.68 -10.40 10.15
CA TYR A 209 8.21 -9.89 11.43
C TYR A 209 7.88 -11.06 12.37
N ASN A 210 8.45 -11.04 13.57
CA ASN A 210 8.15 -12.00 14.63
C ASN A 210 7.65 -11.25 15.86
N PHE A 211 6.51 -11.71 16.41
CA PHE A 211 6.02 -11.25 17.70
C PHE A 211 6.75 -12.00 18.81
N VAL A 212 7.41 -11.25 19.71
CA VAL A 212 8.19 -11.81 20.82
C VAL A 212 7.51 -11.57 22.17
N GLY A 213 6.83 -10.43 22.34
CA GLY A 213 6.00 -10.16 23.52
C GLY A 213 6.74 -9.76 24.80
N GLU A 214 8.04 -9.47 24.72
CA GLU A 214 8.86 -9.08 25.88
C GLU A 214 9.10 -7.57 25.91
N ALA A 215 9.23 -6.96 27.10
CA ALA A 215 9.36 -5.50 27.23
C ALA A 215 10.56 -4.92 26.47
N GLN A 216 11.71 -5.61 26.50
CA GLN A 216 12.91 -5.16 25.81
C GLN A 216 12.84 -5.39 24.29
N ASN A 217 12.00 -6.32 23.81
CA ASN A 217 11.82 -6.67 22.41
C ASN A 217 10.38 -7.17 22.18
N PHE A 218 9.54 -6.33 21.62
CA PHE A 218 8.13 -6.68 21.41
C PHE A 218 7.91 -7.31 20.04
N ILE A 219 8.50 -6.71 19.01
CA ILE A 219 8.47 -7.20 17.62
C ILE A 219 9.90 -7.18 17.06
N GLU A 220 10.33 -8.30 16.49
CA GLU A 220 11.55 -8.38 15.71
C GLU A 220 11.23 -8.21 14.22
N ALA A 221 11.94 -7.31 13.57
CA ALA A 221 11.91 -7.11 12.13
C ALA A 221 13.30 -7.44 11.57
N ARG A 222 13.39 -8.50 10.76
CA ARG A 222 14.64 -8.92 10.12
C ARG A 222 14.49 -8.89 8.61
N ASP A 223 15.44 -8.27 7.93
CA ASP A 223 15.43 -8.26 6.48
C ASP A 223 15.61 -9.69 5.95
N ASN A 224 14.80 -10.04 4.95
CA ASN A 224 14.92 -11.33 4.29
C ASN A 224 16.23 -11.40 3.50
N LYS A 225 16.78 -12.60 3.33
CA LYS A 225 18.09 -12.81 2.71
C LYS A 225 18.26 -12.11 1.34
N HIS A 226 17.21 -12.01 0.53
CA HIS A 226 17.28 -11.34 -0.77
C HIS A 226 17.49 -9.83 -0.68
N MET A 227 17.22 -9.22 0.48
CA MET A 227 17.44 -7.79 0.70
C MET A 227 18.91 -7.42 0.67
N SER A 228 19.82 -8.34 1.00
CA SER A 228 21.26 -8.10 0.86
C SER A 228 21.71 -7.97 -0.60
N GLU A 229 20.86 -8.34 -1.56
CA GLU A 229 21.12 -8.20 -3.00
C GLU A 229 20.69 -6.82 -3.53
N ILE A 230 20.10 -5.98 -2.69
CA ILE A 230 19.54 -4.68 -3.04
C ILE A 230 20.37 -3.59 -2.39
N ASP A 231 20.83 -2.64 -3.20
CA ASP A 231 21.51 -1.45 -2.71
C ASP A 231 20.49 -0.47 -2.12
N ILE A 232 20.38 -0.48 -0.80
CA ILE A 232 19.49 0.37 -0.03
C ILE A 232 20.33 1.46 0.64
N SER A 233 19.92 2.72 0.46
CA SER A 233 20.60 3.84 1.11
C SER A 233 20.39 3.82 2.63
N SER A 234 21.41 4.25 3.38
CA SER A 234 21.31 4.40 4.85
C SER A 234 20.18 5.35 5.27
N GLU A 235 19.91 6.37 4.47
CA GLU A 235 18.78 7.29 4.63
C GLU A 235 17.44 6.55 4.52
N PHE A 236 17.31 5.64 3.55
CA PHE A 236 16.10 4.85 3.38
C PHE A 236 15.95 3.78 4.47
N GLU A 237 17.04 3.19 4.96
CA GLU A 237 17.00 2.31 6.15
C GLU A 237 16.47 3.05 7.38
N LEU A 238 17.01 4.25 7.64
CA LEU A 238 16.56 5.08 8.75
C LEU A 238 15.09 5.47 8.59
N PHE A 239 14.70 5.85 7.37
CA PHE A 239 13.29 6.10 7.03
C PHE A 239 12.41 4.89 7.36
N ARG A 240 12.78 3.68 6.93
CA ARG A 240 11.99 2.46 7.20
C ARG A 240 11.81 2.22 8.69
N ALA A 241 12.88 2.39 9.48
CA ALA A 241 12.82 2.19 10.93
C ALA A 241 11.87 3.19 11.60
N LEU A 242 12.05 4.49 11.34
CA LEU A 242 11.23 5.55 11.92
C LEU A 242 9.77 5.50 11.44
N TYR A 243 9.55 5.19 10.17
CA TYR A 243 8.22 5.01 9.61
C TYR A 243 7.51 3.85 10.31
N ASN A 244 8.16 2.69 10.45
CA ASN A 244 7.58 1.54 11.13
C ASN A 244 7.32 1.81 12.61
N GLU A 245 8.25 2.46 13.32
CA GLU A 245 8.03 2.89 14.72
C GLU A 245 6.75 3.71 14.85
N ALA A 246 6.65 4.78 14.07
CA ALA A 246 5.52 5.69 14.12
C ALA A 246 4.22 4.98 13.70
N HIS A 247 4.31 4.06 12.74
CA HIS A 247 3.20 3.26 12.26
C HIS A 247 2.66 2.30 13.33
N PHE A 248 3.53 1.56 14.02
CA PHE A 248 3.11 0.68 15.11
C PHE A 248 2.56 1.45 16.31
N ASN A 249 3.13 2.62 16.61
CA ASN A 249 2.59 3.53 17.63
C ASN A 249 1.17 4.01 17.32
N LEU A 250 0.90 4.32 16.05
CA LEU A 250 -0.42 4.73 15.60
C LEU A 250 -1.45 3.59 15.70
N LEU A 251 -1.01 2.34 15.50
CA LEU A 251 -1.86 1.16 15.55
C LEU A 251 -2.06 0.57 16.95
N ALA A 252 -1.15 0.85 17.90
CA ALA A 252 -1.22 0.28 19.24
C ALA A 252 -2.58 0.51 19.93
N PRO A 253 -3.15 1.73 19.94
CA PRO A 253 -4.46 1.96 20.55
C PRO A 253 -5.58 1.21 19.84
N MET A 254 -5.49 1.06 18.52
CA MET A 254 -6.48 0.31 17.72
C MET A 254 -6.45 -1.18 18.03
N LEU A 255 -5.32 -1.70 18.50
CA LEU A 255 -5.14 -3.09 18.90
C LEU A 255 -5.35 -3.28 20.42
N HIS A 256 -5.98 -2.30 21.10
CA HIS A 256 -6.24 -2.28 22.55
C HIS A 256 -4.98 -2.24 23.41
N SER A 257 -3.93 -1.56 22.95
CA SER A 257 -2.67 -1.42 23.68
C SER A 257 -2.27 0.02 23.93
N ASP A 258 -1.75 0.28 25.12
CA ASP A 258 -1.11 1.55 25.49
C ASP A 258 0.41 1.55 25.24
N ALA A 259 0.94 0.49 24.60
CA ALA A 259 2.36 0.38 24.30
C ALA A 259 2.83 1.53 23.42
N LYS A 260 3.97 2.10 23.78
CA LYS A 260 4.72 3.03 22.94
C LYS A 260 5.97 2.31 22.46
N PHE A 261 6.19 2.27 21.17
CA PHE A 261 7.30 1.60 20.54
C PHE A 261 8.42 2.56 20.23
N ARG A 262 9.64 2.04 20.31
CA ARG A 262 10.86 2.64 19.78
C ARG A 262 11.58 1.65 18.89
N ALA A 263 11.98 2.07 17.70
CA ALA A 263 12.82 1.29 16.81
C ALA A 263 14.27 1.34 17.29
N VAL A 264 14.86 0.16 17.49
CA VAL A 264 16.26 -0.03 17.85
C VAL A 264 16.94 -0.79 16.72
N LYS A 265 17.95 -0.18 16.08
CA LYS A 265 18.70 -0.85 15.00
C LYS A 265 19.46 -2.05 15.56
N THR A 266 19.41 -3.16 14.83
CA THR A 266 20.15 -4.38 15.16
C THR A 266 20.85 -4.91 13.90
N GLU A 267 21.70 -5.93 14.06
CA GLU A 267 22.24 -6.63 12.90
C GLU A 267 21.09 -7.23 12.07
N GLY A 268 21.10 -6.97 10.76
CA GLY A 268 20.10 -7.49 9.81
C GLY A 268 18.67 -6.92 9.96
N GLY A 269 18.47 -5.80 10.67
CA GLY A 269 17.15 -5.16 10.76
C GLY A 269 16.98 -4.24 11.97
N TRP A 270 15.83 -4.35 12.63
CA TRP A 270 15.50 -3.57 13.83
C TRP A 270 14.54 -4.31 14.76
N ASN A 271 14.50 -3.88 16.01
CA ASN A 271 13.50 -4.30 17.00
C ASN A 271 12.56 -3.12 17.29
N LEU A 272 11.29 -3.42 17.53
CA LEU A 272 10.36 -2.48 18.17
C LEU A 272 10.28 -2.87 19.65
N SER A 273 10.90 -2.07 20.50
CA SER A 273 10.90 -2.23 21.95
C SER A 273 9.84 -1.34 22.57
N VAL A 274 9.24 -1.76 23.68
CA VAL A 274 8.32 -0.89 24.43
C VAL A 274 9.15 0.14 25.19
N ALA A 275 8.86 1.42 24.99
CA ALA A 275 9.53 2.58 25.56
C ALA A 275 9.00 2.95 26.94
#